data_AF-A0A1B8TF64-F1
#
_entry.id   AF-A0A1B8TF64-F1
#
_cell.length_a   1.000
_cell.length_b   1.000
_cell.length_c   1.000
_cell.angle_alpha   90.00
_cell.angle_beta   90.00
_cell.angle_gamma   90.00
#
_symmetry.space_group_name_H-M   'P 1'
#
loop_
_entity.id
_entity.type
_entity.pdbx_description
1 polymer ?
#
loop_
_entity_poly.entity_id
_entity_poly.type
_entity_poly.pdbx_seq_one_letter_code
_entity_poly.pdbx_strand_id
1 'polypeptide(L)'
;MSLRPVALMLACAFSLSAIAAPRTEIIPLNYRTAEDVLPVAQQVLGNEGRVTAYGNQLVVNAELAKIRELQQVLEQLDTRPHQLLISLDTVDGSQGSQSGYSVNGSVSAGNVEIQSGRGEVNGRDQVRIINRSTSSRGGGTQQVRATEGSPAFIQIGQSQPVTNAGVGPYGQVYSQTEYRDANQGMYVTASLSGNLVHITLSTRNDRFNGNYQGSMNTSAADTRVSGPIGQWIEIGGVSESNQSTQGGYTRQYSTQGRSDSSLRVKVEVLD
;
A
#
# COMPACT_ATOMS: atom_id res chain seq x y z
N MET A 1 8.98 61.92 66.36
CA MET A 1 9.53 60.55 66.27
C MET A 1 8.38 59.66 65.78
N SER A 2 8.42 58.80 64.76
CA SER A 2 9.40 58.39 63.75
C SER A 2 8.65 57.51 62.74
N LEU A 3 7.83 58.10 61.85
CA LEU A 3 7.04 57.37 60.85
C LEU A 3 7.61 57.44 59.42
N ARG A 4 8.84 57.95 59.27
CA ARG A 4 9.49 58.16 57.98
C ARG A 4 10.28 56.97 57.37
N PRO A 5 10.66 55.88 58.08
CA PRO A 5 11.41 54.80 57.43
C PRO A 5 10.51 53.78 56.70
N VAL A 6 9.22 53.67 57.04
CA VAL A 6 8.31 52.66 56.46
C VAL A 6 7.87 53.01 55.04
N ALA A 7 7.67 54.30 54.75
CA ALA A 7 7.26 54.76 53.42
C ALA A 7 8.34 54.55 52.34
N LEU A 8 9.63 54.55 52.72
CA LEU A 8 10.73 54.36 51.78
C LEU A 8 10.99 52.88 51.46
N MET A 9 10.66 51.98 52.39
CA MET A 9 10.79 50.53 52.17
C MET A 9 9.65 49.98 51.30
N LEU A 10 8.47 50.58 51.35
CA LEU A 10 7.32 50.20 50.51
C LEU A 10 7.44 50.68 49.05
N ALA A 11 8.20 51.75 48.80
CA ALA A 11 8.45 52.26 47.45
C ALA A 11 9.50 51.43 46.67
N CYS A 12 10.42 50.73 47.37
CA CYS A 12 11.40 49.83 46.74
C CYS A 12 10.82 48.43 46.41
N ALA A 13 9.72 48.02 47.02
CA ALA A 13 9.08 46.74 46.73
C ALA A 13 8.25 46.75 45.42
N PHE A 14 7.93 47.94 44.89
CA PHE A 14 7.09 48.08 43.69
C PHE A 14 7.89 48.13 42.37
N SER A 15 9.22 48.22 42.43
CA SER A 15 10.07 48.39 41.24
C SER A 15 10.43 47.09 40.51
N LEU A 16 9.96 45.91 40.97
CA LEU A 16 10.30 44.61 40.37
C LEU A 16 9.19 43.99 39.51
N SER A 17 8.05 44.65 39.34
CA SER A 17 7.03 44.18 38.39
C SER A 17 7.32 44.71 36.99
N ALA A 18 8.42 44.26 36.39
CA ALA A 18 8.64 44.40 34.95
C ALA A 18 7.63 43.48 34.25
N ILE A 19 6.42 43.99 34.00
CA ILE A 19 5.45 43.33 33.13
C ILE A 19 6.06 43.40 31.73
N ALA A 20 6.69 42.31 31.31
CA ALA A 20 7.20 42.15 29.96
C ALA A 20 6.03 42.31 28.98
N ALA A 21 6.03 43.38 28.19
CA ALA A 21 4.95 43.66 27.26
C ALA A 21 4.92 42.58 26.16
N PRO A 22 3.78 41.92 25.92
CA PRO A 22 3.67 40.93 24.85
C PRO A 22 3.91 41.60 23.49
N ARG A 23 4.86 41.06 22.72
CA ARG A 23 5.18 41.55 21.39
C ARG A 23 4.64 40.58 20.35
N THR A 24 3.98 41.12 19.32
CA THR A 24 3.57 40.33 18.16
C THR A 24 4.71 40.31 17.14
N GLU A 25 5.19 39.12 16.80
CA GLU A 25 6.21 38.89 15.77
C GLU A 25 5.70 37.87 14.75
N ILE A 26 6.10 38.07 13.50
CA ILE A 26 5.74 37.20 12.37
C ILE A 26 6.98 36.39 12.03
N ILE A 27 6.89 35.08 12.17
CA ILE A 27 7.97 34.15 11.84
C ILE A 27 7.60 33.46 10.51
N PRO A 28 8.31 33.74 9.41
CA PRO A 28 8.10 33.04 8.15
C PRO A 28 8.69 31.63 8.21
N LEU A 29 7.97 30.66 7.65
CA LEU A 29 8.45 29.29 7.42
C LEU A 29 8.82 29.15 5.94
N ASN A 30 9.71 28.22 5.58
CA ASN A 30 10.17 28.06 4.19
C ASN A 30 9.78 26.71 3.60
N TYR A 31 9.76 25.66 4.42
CA TYR A 31 9.63 24.28 3.98
C TYR A 31 8.48 23.52 4.64
N ARG A 32 8.06 23.94 5.84
CA ARG A 32 6.90 23.37 6.54
C ARG A 32 5.72 24.33 6.57
N THR A 33 4.51 23.78 6.55
CA THR A 33 3.28 24.56 6.70
C THR A 33 3.12 25.03 8.13
N ALA A 34 2.48 26.19 8.33
CA ALA A 34 2.23 26.71 9.67
C ALA A 34 1.34 25.77 10.47
N GLU A 35 0.43 25.04 9.82
CA GLU A 35 -0.48 24.06 10.40
C GLU A 35 0.26 22.85 11.00
N ASP A 36 1.33 22.36 10.35
CA ASP A 36 2.10 21.22 10.84
C ASP A 36 2.93 21.56 12.08
N VAL A 37 3.44 22.79 12.16
CA VAL A 37 4.29 23.25 13.28
C VAL A 37 3.51 23.93 14.40
N LEU A 38 2.25 24.32 14.16
CA LEU A 38 1.41 25.02 15.14
C LEU A 38 1.28 24.24 16.47
N PRO A 39 1.05 22.92 16.51
CA PRO A 39 0.92 22.18 17.76
C PRO A 39 2.23 22.19 18.57
N VAL A 40 3.38 22.09 17.89
CA VAL A 40 4.70 22.14 18.53
C VAL A 40 4.97 23.53 19.08
N ALA A 41 4.70 24.57 18.27
CA ALA A 41 4.84 25.96 18.70
C ALA A 41 3.95 26.30 19.90
N GLN A 42 2.72 25.79 19.93
CA GLN A 42 1.80 25.93 21.07
C GLN A 42 2.35 25.27 22.34
N GLN A 43 2.98 24.10 22.23
CA GLN A 43 3.58 23.42 23.38
C GLN A 43 4.81 24.16 23.93
N VAL A 44 5.64 24.74 23.06
CA VAL A 44 6.82 25.53 23.47
C VAL A 44 6.41 26.83 24.16
N LEU A 45 5.36 27.50 23.65
CA LEU A 45 4.84 28.74 24.23
C LEU A 45 3.98 28.51 25.48
N GLY A 46 3.35 27.34 25.61
CA GLY A 46 2.48 26.99 26.72
C GLY A 46 1.39 28.04 26.96
N ASN A 47 1.27 28.50 28.22
CA ASN A 47 0.33 29.55 28.61
C ASN A 47 0.95 30.96 28.54
N GLU A 48 2.23 31.07 28.16
CA GLU A 48 3.03 32.30 28.20
C GLU A 48 3.03 33.06 26.86
N GLY A 49 2.26 32.57 25.89
CA GLY A 49 2.08 33.21 24.60
C GLY A 49 0.95 32.61 23.78
N ARG A 50 0.54 33.31 22.73
CA ARG A 50 -0.42 32.82 21.73
C ARG A 50 0.28 32.71 20.39
N VAL A 51 0.08 31.58 19.71
CA VAL A 51 0.52 31.41 18.32
C VAL A 51 -0.69 31.10 17.44
N THR A 52 -0.72 31.74 16.27
CA THR A 52 -1.73 31.50 15.24
C THR A 52 -1.04 31.29 13.90
N ALA A 53 -1.48 30.30 13.15
CA ALA A 53 -1.03 30.05 11.78
C ALA A 53 -1.71 31.02 10.81
N TYR A 54 -0.94 31.62 9.90
CA TYR A 54 -1.44 32.44 8.80
C TYR A 54 -0.68 32.09 7.51
N GLY A 55 -1.24 31.16 6.73
CA GLY A 55 -0.59 30.64 5.52
C GLY A 55 0.72 29.94 5.87
N ASN A 56 1.84 30.45 5.34
CA ASN A 56 3.18 29.93 5.61
C ASN A 56 3.93 30.70 6.72
N GLN A 57 3.19 31.38 7.60
CA GLN A 57 3.76 32.22 8.65
C GLN A 57 3.11 31.92 9.99
N LEU A 58 3.89 31.98 11.05
CA LEU A 58 3.40 31.95 12.42
C LEU A 58 3.34 33.37 12.97
N VAL A 59 2.15 33.78 13.39
CA VAL A 59 1.96 35.01 14.15
C VAL A 59 2.03 34.65 15.62
N VAL A 60 3.09 35.11 16.29
CA VAL A 60 3.38 34.78 17.68
C VAL A 60 3.24 36.03 18.53
N ASN A 61 2.49 35.93 19.61
CA ASN A 61 2.35 36.96 20.63
C ASN A 61 2.86 36.40 21.96
N ALA A 62 4.08 36.79 22.35
CA ALA A 62 4.73 36.28 23.55
C ALA A 62 5.84 37.24 24.04
N GLU A 63 6.49 36.88 25.14
CA GLU A 63 7.70 37.56 25.61
C GLU A 63 8.89 37.31 24.65
N LEU A 64 9.77 38.31 24.48
CA LEU A 64 10.92 38.25 23.55
C LEU A 64 11.85 37.05 23.80
N ALA A 65 12.05 36.65 25.06
CA ALA A 65 12.84 35.48 25.40
C ALA A 65 12.24 34.19 24.83
N LYS A 66 10.90 34.06 24.88
CA LYS A 66 10.16 32.90 24.36
C LYS A 66 10.07 32.89 22.84
N ILE A 67 9.95 34.06 22.21
CA ILE A 67 10.00 34.16 20.75
C ILE A 67 11.36 33.65 20.22
N ARG A 68 12.47 33.99 20.90
CA ARG A 68 13.80 33.50 20.52
C ARG A 68 13.96 32.00 20.72
N GLU A 69 13.45 31.47 21.82
CA GLU A 69 13.42 30.01 22.07
C GLU A 69 12.65 29.29 20.96
N LEU A 70 11.47 29.82 20.58
CA LEU A 70 10.68 29.28 19.49
C LEU A 70 11.41 29.38 18.13
N GLN A 71 12.09 30.48 17.84
CA GLN A 71 12.90 30.62 16.62
C GLN A 71 13.99 29.56 16.54
N GLN A 72 14.72 29.29 17.63
CA GLN A 72 15.77 28.26 17.68
C GLN A 72 15.21 26.85 17.43
N VAL A 73 14.01 26.56 17.93
CA VAL A 73 13.32 25.29 17.67
C VAL A 73 12.86 25.21 16.22
N LEU A 74 12.28 26.29 15.69
CA LEU A 74 11.80 26.33 14.30
C LEU A 74 12.93 26.20 13.28
N GLU A 75 14.12 26.77 13.54
CA GLU A 75 15.29 26.60 12.67
C GLU A 75 15.71 25.13 12.50
N GLN A 76 15.51 24.30 13.53
CA GLN A 76 15.82 22.86 13.46
C GLN A 76 14.71 22.04 12.79
N LEU A 77 13.48 22.55 12.77
CA LEU A 77 12.32 21.86 12.20
C LEU A 77 12.03 22.26 10.74
N ASP A 78 12.32 23.51 10.37
CA ASP A 78 12.15 24.07 9.02
C ASP A 78 13.34 23.69 8.11
N THR A 79 13.61 22.39 8.01
CA THR A 79 14.63 21.84 7.11
C THR A 79 14.03 21.52 5.76
N ARG A 80 14.83 21.66 4.69
CA ARG A 80 14.41 21.30 3.33
C ARG A 80 14.04 19.81 3.24
N PRO A 81 12.81 19.46 2.80
CA PRO A 81 12.41 18.08 2.63
C PRO A 81 13.09 17.48 1.41
N HIS A 82 13.42 16.20 1.50
CA HIS A 82 14.00 15.45 0.39
C HIS A 82 12.94 15.02 -0.62
N GLN A 83 13.31 14.99 -1.90
CA GLN A 83 12.48 14.37 -2.92
C GLN A 83 12.77 12.86 -2.99
N LEU A 84 11.73 12.04 -2.85
CA LEU A 84 11.82 10.59 -2.80
C LEU A 84 11.25 9.97 -4.08
N LEU A 85 11.97 9.00 -4.65
CA LEU A 85 11.46 8.05 -5.64
C LEU A 85 11.12 6.75 -4.93
N ILE A 86 9.84 6.40 -4.95
CA ILE A 86 9.33 5.19 -4.32
C ILE A 86 8.98 4.21 -5.42
N SER A 87 9.69 3.08 -5.45
CA SER A 87 9.49 1.99 -6.39
C SER A 87 8.88 0.79 -5.66
N LEU A 88 7.75 0.30 -6.16
CA LEU A 88 7.13 -0.93 -5.71
C LEU A 88 7.32 -1.99 -6.79
N ASP A 89 7.97 -3.09 -6.45
CA ASP A 89 8.10 -4.24 -7.32
C ASP A 89 7.19 -5.36 -6.85
N THR A 90 6.33 -5.81 -7.77
CA THR A 90 5.42 -6.94 -7.57
C THR A 90 5.95 -8.10 -8.40
N VAL A 91 6.25 -9.21 -7.75
CA VAL A 91 6.75 -10.41 -8.42
C VAL A 91 5.75 -11.52 -8.19
N ASP A 92 4.93 -11.81 -9.22
CA ASP A 92 4.05 -12.97 -9.26
C ASP A 92 4.64 -14.04 -10.18
N GLY A 93 4.97 -15.18 -9.60
CA GLY A 93 5.39 -16.38 -10.31
C GLY A 93 4.38 -17.49 -10.10
N SER A 94 3.72 -17.93 -11.17
CA SER A 94 2.88 -19.13 -11.11
C SER A 94 3.43 -20.22 -12.04
N GLN A 95 3.60 -21.41 -11.47
CA GLN A 95 4.03 -22.60 -12.16
C GLN A 95 3.02 -23.72 -11.92
N GLY A 96 2.42 -24.21 -13.00
CA GLY A 96 1.48 -25.34 -12.97
C GLY A 96 2.00 -26.48 -13.82
N SER A 97 2.02 -27.69 -13.26
CA SER A 97 2.24 -28.93 -13.99
C SER A 97 1.05 -29.87 -13.81
N GLN A 98 0.47 -30.29 -14.92
CA GLN A 98 -0.57 -31.32 -14.97
C GLN A 98 0.02 -32.56 -15.63
N SER A 99 -0.02 -33.68 -14.89
CA SER A 99 0.36 -35.00 -15.40
C SER A 99 -0.82 -35.96 -15.22
N GLY A 100 -1.12 -36.73 -16.26
CA GLY A 100 -2.22 -37.68 -16.25
C GLY A 100 -1.94 -38.89 -17.11
N TYR A 101 -2.44 -40.02 -16.66
CA TYR A 101 -2.38 -41.30 -17.34
C TYR A 101 -3.79 -41.89 -17.42
N SER A 102 -4.18 -42.32 -18.61
CA SER A 102 -5.44 -43.00 -18.85
C SER A 102 -5.19 -44.38 -19.45
N VAL A 103 -5.82 -45.39 -18.84
CA VAL A 103 -5.94 -46.73 -19.43
C VAL A 103 -7.37 -46.91 -19.88
N ASN A 104 -7.55 -47.20 -21.16
CA ASN A 104 -8.82 -47.71 -21.64
C ASN A 104 -8.72 -49.23 -21.52
N GLY A 105 -9.47 -49.83 -20.61
CA GLY A 105 -9.59 -51.28 -20.49
C GLY A 105 -11.07 -51.64 -20.54
N SER A 106 -11.47 -52.43 -21.53
CA SER A 106 -12.80 -53.01 -21.59
C SER A 106 -12.76 -54.38 -20.89
N VAL A 107 -13.62 -54.58 -19.89
CA VAL A 107 -13.84 -55.89 -19.28
C VAL A 107 -15.19 -56.39 -19.80
N SER A 108 -15.17 -57.39 -20.67
CA SER A 108 -16.38 -58.13 -21.03
C SER A 108 -16.53 -59.32 -20.08
N ALA A 109 -17.50 -59.23 -19.18
CA ALA A 109 -17.93 -60.34 -18.34
C ALA A 109 -19.46 -60.37 -18.39
N GLY A 110 -20.01 -61.23 -19.27
CA GLY A 110 -21.43 -61.61 -19.29
C GLY A 110 -22.47 -60.46 -19.33
N ASN A 111 -23.10 -60.28 -20.50
CA ASN A 111 -24.41 -59.63 -20.70
C ASN A 111 -24.74 -58.30 -19.99
N VAL A 112 -23.74 -57.51 -19.59
CA VAL A 112 -23.90 -56.11 -19.17
C VAL A 112 -22.79 -55.28 -19.81
N GLU A 113 -23.15 -54.48 -20.81
CA GLU A 113 -22.25 -53.52 -21.47
C GLU A 113 -22.56 -52.11 -20.95
N ILE A 114 -21.69 -51.56 -20.10
CA ILE A 114 -21.77 -50.17 -19.65
C ILE A 114 -20.81 -49.36 -20.53
N GLN A 115 -21.34 -48.78 -21.62
CA GLN A 115 -20.58 -47.88 -22.48
C GLN A 115 -20.41 -46.51 -21.82
N SER A 116 -19.17 -46.20 -21.42
CA SER A 116 -18.74 -44.84 -21.12
C SER A 116 -17.60 -44.46 -22.07
N GLY A 117 -17.84 -43.49 -22.95
CA GLY A 117 -16.79 -42.80 -23.71
C GLY A 117 -16.61 -43.26 -25.17
N ARG A 118 -17.06 -42.38 -26.07
CA ARG A 118 -17.00 -42.45 -27.54
C ARG A 118 -15.57 -42.58 -28.10
N GLY A 119 -15.37 -43.59 -28.95
CA GLY A 119 -14.31 -43.62 -29.99
C GLY A 119 -13.47 -44.89 -30.03
N GLU A 120 -13.98 -45.95 -30.66
CA GLU A 120 -13.22 -47.19 -30.91
C GLU A 120 -13.08 -47.42 -32.42
N VAL A 121 -11.84 -47.41 -32.92
CA VAL A 121 -11.48 -47.92 -34.25
C VAL A 121 -10.18 -48.72 -34.06
N ASN A 122 -10.27 -50.04 -34.14
CA ASN A 122 -9.17 -51.04 -34.17
C ASN A 122 -8.39 -51.34 -32.86
N GLY A 123 -9.07 -51.85 -31.82
CA GLY A 123 -8.57 -52.93 -30.93
C GLY A 123 -7.11 -52.89 -30.44
N ARG A 124 -6.56 -51.71 -30.11
CA ARG A 124 -5.22 -51.57 -29.52
C ARG A 124 -5.34 -50.76 -28.24
N ASP A 125 -4.91 -51.35 -27.13
CA ASP A 125 -4.73 -50.64 -25.86
C ASP A 125 -3.77 -49.47 -26.09
N GLN A 126 -4.31 -48.26 -26.18
CA GLN A 126 -3.52 -47.05 -26.29
C GLN A 126 -3.42 -46.39 -24.92
N VAL A 127 -2.24 -46.50 -24.31
CA VAL A 127 -1.90 -45.70 -23.12
C VAL A 127 -1.55 -44.29 -23.58
N ARG A 128 -2.31 -43.29 -23.10
CA ARG A 128 -2.05 -41.88 -23.36
C ARG A 128 -1.56 -41.20 -22.08
N ILE A 129 -0.35 -40.65 -22.14
CA ILE A 129 0.21 -39.80 -21.10
C ILE A 129 0.02 -38.35 -21.54
N ILE A 130 -0.57 -37.52 -20.68
CA ILE A 130 -0.78 -36.09 -20.92
C ILE A 130 0.06 -35.32 -19.92
N ASN A 131 1.07 -34.60 -20.42
CA ASN A 131 1.88 -33.67 -19.65
C ASN A 131 1.62 -32.25 -20.17
N ARG A 132 1.17 -31.34 -19.29
CA ARG A 132 1.03 -29.91 -19.59
C ARG A 132 1.77 -29.11 -18.54
N SER A 133 2.64 -28.21 -18.96
CA SER A 133 3.32 -27.25 -18.09
C SER A 133 2.96 -25.84 -18.50
N THR A 134 2.53 -25.03 -17.54
CA THR A 134 2.24 -23.60 -17.74
C THR A 134 3.13 -22.81 -16.79
N SER A 135 3.85 -21.83 -17.33
CA SER A 135 4.59 -20.84 -16.54
C SER A 135 4.08 -19.46 -16.92
N SER A 136 3.62 -18.67 -15.94
CA SER A 136 3.31 -17.26 -16.14
C SER A 136 4.14 -16.41 -15.19
N ARG A 137 4.66 -15.29 -15.70
CA ARG A 137 5.36 -14.27 -14.92
C ARG A 137 4.54 -13.00 -15.03
N GLY A 138 3.84 -12.66 -13.95
CA GLY A 138 3.08 -11.43 -13.84
C GLY A 138 3.82 -10.53 -12.87
N GLY A 139 4.70 -9.67 -13.35
CA GLY A 139 5.42 -8.73 -12.48
C GLY A 139 5.42 -7.35 -13.07
N GLY A 140 5.42 -6.34 -12.21
CA GLY A 140 5.44 -4.95 -12.61
C GLY A 140 6.05 -4.09 -11.53
N THR A 141 6.93 -3.17 -11.95
CA THR A 141 7.48 -2.14 -11.09
C THR A 141 6.68 -0.85 -11.28
N GLN A 142 6.04 -0.40 -10.21
CA GLN A 142 5.35 0.89 -10.15
C GLN A 142 6.26 1.90 -9.47
N GLN A 143 6.25 3.15 -9.93
CA GLN A 143 7.08 4.21 -9.36
C GLN A 143 6.26 5.46 -9.13
N VAL A 144 6.48 6.12 -8.01
CA VAL A 144 5.92 7.43 -7.70
C VAL A 144 6.98 8.33 -7.09
N ARG A 145 6.90 9.62 -7.39
CA ARG A 145 7.74 10.64 -6.77
C ARG A 145 6.92 11.37 -5.71
N ALA A 146 7.48 11.51 -4.52
CA ALA A 146 6.84 12.15 -3.40
C ALA A 146 7.84 13.03 -2.64
N THR A 147 7.34 14.11 -2.04
CA THR A 147 8.11 14.83 -1.02
C THR A 147 8.08 14.02 0.27
N GLU A 148 9.19 14.01 1.01
CA GLU A 148 9.27 13.38 2.32
C GLU A 148 8.08 13.79 3.22
N GLY A 149 7.44 12.80 3.87
CA GLY A 149 6.30 12.97 4.75
C GLY A 149 4.96 13.21 4.04
N SER A 150 4.96 13.46 2.72
CA SER A 150 3.74 13.69 1.95
C SER A 150 3.18 12.38 1.36
N PRO A 151 1.86 12.16 1.41
CA PRO A 151 1.25 10.99 0.78
C PRO A 151 1.30 11.10 -0.75
N ALA A 152 1.60 9.99 -1.41
CA ALA A 152 1.57 9.87 -2.86
C ALA A 152 0.69 8.69 -3.28
N PHE A 153 -0.07 8.90 -4.36
CA PHE A 153 -1.02 7.92 -4.88
C PHE A 153 -0.90 7.81 -6.39
N ILE A 154 -0.87 6.57 -6.89
CA ILE A 154 -0.96 6.26 -8.31
C ILE A 154 -1.94 5.11 -8.50
N GLN A 155 -2.84 5.24 -9.47
CA GLN A 155 -3.78 4.18 -9.84
C GLN A 155 -3.93 4.14 -11.36
N ILE A 156 -3.94 2.92 -11.88
CA ILE A 156 -4.17 2.58 -13.28
C ILE A 156 -5.35 1.62 -13.30
N GLY A 157 -6.35 1.92 -14.12
CA GLY A 157 -7.57 1.11 -14.26
C GLY A 157 -7.75 0.60 -15.68
N GLN A 158 -8.40 -0.54 -15.84
CA GLN A 158 -8.91 -1.06 -17.11
C GLN A 158 -10.38 -1.41 -16.96
N SER A 159 -11.20 -1.07 -17.96
CA SER A 159 -12.61 -1.44 -18.01
C SER A 159 -12.83 -2.48 -19.11
N GLN A 160 -13.45 -3.61 -18.78
CA GLN A 160 -13.78 -4.67 -19.75
C GLN A 160 -15.28 -4.95 -19.77
N PRO A 161 -15.91 -5.06 -20.96
CA PRO A 161 -17.29 -5.49 -21.08
C PRO A 161 -17.39 -6.99 -20.79
N VAL A 162 -18.17 -7.34 -19.79
CA VAL A 162 -18.51 -8.71 -19.43
C VAL A 162 -19.93 -8.98 -19.92
N THR A 163 -20.04 -9.80 -20.96
CA THR A 163 -21.34 -10.23 -21.49
C THR A 163 -21.77 -11.53 -20.82
N ASN A 164 -22.94 -11.49 -20.16
CA ASN A 164 -23.62 -12.65 -19.61
C ASN A 164 -24.78 -13.02 -20.53
N ALA A 165 -24.80 -14.25 -21.01
CA ALA A 165 -25.91 -14.80 -21.78
C ALA A 165 -26.65 -15.84 -20.94
N GLY A 166 -27.97 -15.75 -20.88
CA GLY A 166 -28.83 -16.67 -20.13
C GLY A 166 -30.03 -17.11 -20.96
N VAL A 167 -30.63 -18.21 -20.55
CA VAL A 167 -31.90 -18.69 -21.11
C VAL A 167 -32.98 -18.43 -20.07
N GLY A 168 -34.00 -17.66 -20.44
CA GLY A 168 -35.13 -17.36 -19.57
C GLY A 168 -36.04 -18.57 -19.35
N PRO A 169 -36.99 -18.50 -18.40
CA PRO A 169 -37.91 -19.60 -18.07
C PRO A 169 -38.71 -20.15 -19.26
N TYR A 170 -38.87 -19.36 -20.33
CA TYR A 170 -39.59 -19.72 -21.55
C TYR A 170 -38.67 -19.95 -22.76
N GLY A 171 -37.37 -20.23 -22.56
CA GLY A 171 -36.43 -20.54 -23.64
C GLY A 171 -35.89 -19.34 -24.42
N GLN A 172 -36.18 -18.12 -23.98
CA GLN A 172 -35.69 -16.89 -24.61
C GLN A 172 -34.22 -16.65 -24.25
N VAL A 173 -33.35 -16.45 -25.24
CA VAL A 173 -31.96 -16.07 -24.99
C VAL A 173 -31.91 -14.57 -24.71
N TYR A 174 -31.37 -14.19 -23.56
CA TYR A 174 -31.08 -12.79 -23.23
C TYR A 174 -29.58 -12.63 -23.04
N SER A 175 -29.07 -11.45 -23.42
CA SER A 175 -27.67 -11.09 -23.28
C SER A 175 -27.57 -9.73 -22.61
N GLN A 176 -26.84 -9.66 -21.51
CA GLN A 176 -26.59 -8.42 -20.78
C GLN A 176 -25.09 -8.17 -20.71
N THR A 177 -24.65 -7.00 -21.18
CA THR A 177 -23.25 -6.58 -21.09
C THR A 177 -23.11 -5.58 -19.94
N GLU A 178 -22.25 -5.89 -18.98
CA GLU A 178 -21.88 -5.02 -17.86
C GLU A 178 -20.40 -4.67 -17.97
N TYR A 179 -20.04 -3.41 -17.69
CA TYR A 179 -18.63 -3.03 -17.62
C TYR A 179 -18.10 -3.33 -16.23
N ARG A 180 -16.97 -4.02 -16.14
CA ARG A 180 -16.24 -4.23 -14.90
C ARG A 180 -14.92 -3.49 -14.98
N ASP A 181 -14.51 -2.89 -13.86
CA ASP A 181 -13.27 -2.15 -13.74
C ASP A 181 -12.28 -2.92 -12.87
N ALA A 182 -11.06 -3.11 -13.37
CA ALA A 182 -9.92 -3.64 -12.61
C ALA A 182 -8.94 -2.51 -12.35
N ASN A 183 -8.69 -2.20 -11.08
CA ASN A 183 -7.81 -1.11 -10.66
C ASN A 183 -6.52 -1.65 -10.01
N GLN A 184 -5.39 -1.05 -10.37
CA GLN A 184 -4.09 -1.34 -9.80
C GLN A 184 -3.45 -0.04 -9.33
N GLY A 185 -3.05 0.03 -8.08
CA GLY A 185 -2.48 1.25 -7.53
C GLY A 185 -1.80 1.04 -6.20
N MET A 186 -1.12 2.11 -5.77
CA MET A 186 -0.50 2.18 -4.47
C MET A 186 -0.70 3.56 -3.86
N TYR A 187 -0.90 3.58 -2.56
CA TYR A 187 -0.89 4.74 -1.70
C TYR A 187 0.28 4.58 -0.74
N VAL A 188 1.19 5.54 -0.75
CA VAL A 188 2.43 5.43 0.01
C VAL A 188 2.81 6.75 0.66
N THR A 189 3.28 6.67 1.90
CA THR A 189 3.88 7.78 2.63
C THR A 189 5.24 7.32 3.14
N ALA A 190 6.30 8.08 2.82
CA ALA A 190 7.66 7.78 3.24
C ALA A 190 8.26 8.97 3.99
N SER A 191 8.94 8.73 5.11
CA SER A 191 9.68 9.73 5.87
C SER A 191 11.08 9.24 6.22
N LEU A 192 12.06 10.14 6.28
CA LEU A 192 13.44 9.80 6.59
C LEU A 192 13.76 10.08 8.05
N SER A 193 14.61 9.23 8.62
CA SER A 193 15.21 9.43 9.94
C SER A 193 16.68 9.05 9.86
N GLY A 194 17.54 10.04 9.62
CA GLY A 194 18.95 9.80 9.30
C GLY A 194 19.09 8.98 8.02
N ASN A 195 19.52 7.72 8.13
CA ASN A 195 19.74 6.82 6.99
C ASN A 195 18.66 5.73 6.86
N LEU A 196 17.60 5.81 7.66
CA LEU A 196 16.47 4.90 7.63
C LEU A 196 15.26 5.59 7.00
N VAL A 197 14.50 4.84 6.22
CA VAL A 197 13.21 5.26 5.69
C VAL A 197 12.10 4.52 6.43
N HIS A 198 11.08 5.26 6.85
CA HIS A 198 9.82 4.71 7.36
C HIS A 198 8.78 4.80 6.26
N ILE A 199 8.18 3.67 5.90
CA ILE A 199 7.27 3.54 4.78
C ILE A 199 5.94 3.02 5.32
N THR A 200 4.86 3.72 4.99
CA THR A 200 3.49 3.21 5.13
C THR A 200 2.95 3.02 3.73
N LEU A 201 2.59 1.79 3.37
CA LEU A 201 2.21 1.40 2.03
C LEU A 201 0.90 0.63 2.05
N SER A 202 -0.04 1.08 1.23
CA SER A 202 -1.28 0.39 0.89
C SER A 202 -1.31 0.14 -0.62
N THR A 203 -1.46 -1.11 -1.03
CA THR A 203 -1.49 -1.50 -2.44
C THR A 203 -2.77 -2.23 -2.76
N ARG A 204 -3.27 -2.05 -3.98
CA ARG A 204 -4.37 -2.83 -4.55
C ARG A 204 -4.02 -3.21 -5.98
N ASN A 205 -4.21 -4.46 -6.34
CA ASN A 205 -3.90 -4.99 -7.66
C ASN A 205 -5.03 -5.91 -8.11
N ASP A 206 -5.95 -5.34 -8.88
CA ASP A 206 -7.05 -6.08 -9.49
C ASP A 206 -6.69 -6.41 -10.95
N ARG A 207 -6.88 -7.67 -11.33
CA ARG A 207 -6.59 -8.18 -12.69
C ARG A 207 -7.74 -9.03 -13.18
N PHE A 208 -8.20 -8.79 -14.40
CA PHE A 208 -9.10 -9.71 -15.08
C PHE A 208 -8.40 -11.04 -15.30
N ASN A 209 -9.09 -12.13 -14.98
CA ASN A 209 -8.58 -13.47 -15.20
C ASN A 209 -9.08 -13.98 -16.55
N GLY A 210 -8.16 -14.17 -17.49
CA GLY A 210 -8.46 -14.57 -18.87
C GLY A 210 -9.02 -16.00 -19.00
N ASN A 211 -8.99 -16.82 -17.95
CA ASN A 211 -9.43 -18.21 -18.01
C ASN A 211 -10.95 -18.35 -17.80
N TYR A 212 -11.61 -17.38 -17.16
CA TYR A 212 -13.05 -17.40 -16.94
C TYR A 212 -13.64 -16.00 -17.18
N GLN A 213 -14.58 -15.91 -18.11
CA GLN A 213 -15.26 -14.67 -18.48
C GLN A 213 -15.93 -14.05 -17.24
N GLY A 214 -15.49 -12.84 -16.86
CA GLY A 214 -16.02 -12.09 -15.72
C GLY A 214 -15.35 -12.38 -14.36
N SER A 215 -14.36 -13.27 -14.28
CA SER A 215 -13.61 -13.48 -13.03
C SER A 215 -12.47 -12.47 -12.86
N MET A 216 -12.21 -12.04 -11.63
CA MET A 216 -11.20 -11.04 -11.28
C MET A 216 -10.37 -11.55 -10.10
N ASN A 217 -9.05 -11.49 -10.23
CA ASN A 217 -8.13 -11.74 -9.15
C ASN A 217 -7.83 -10.40 -8.49
N THR A 218 -8.07 -10.28 -7.20
CA THR A 218 -7.79 -9.07 -6.43
C THR A 218 -6.70 -9.38 -5.41
N SER A 219 -5.79 -8.44 -5.19
CA SER A 219 -4.75 -8.55 -4.18
C SER A 219 -4.56 -7.20 -3.53
N ALA A 220 -4.48 -7.18 -2.20
CA ALA A 220 -4.28 -5.96 -1.44
C ALA A 220 -3.31 -6.22 -0.28
N ALA A 221 -2.53 -5.20 0.07
CA ALA A 221 -1.61 -5.27 1.20
C ALA A 221 -1.51 -3.90 1.86
N ASP A 222 -1.61 -3.89 3.19
CA ASP A 222 -1.46 -2.71 4.05
C ASP A 222 -0.34 -2.98 5.04
N THR A 223 0.74 -2.20 4.94
CA THR A 223 1.99 -2.51 5.62
C THR A 223 2.71 -1.25 6.09
N ARG A 224 3.45 -1.39 7.19
CA ARG A 224 4.35 -0.36 7.69
C ARG A 224 5.71 -0.98 7.93
N VAL A 225 6.71 -0.56 7.16
CA VAL A 225 8.06 -1.12 7.20
C VAL A 225 9.09 -0.02 7.34
N SER A 226 10.24 -0.37 7.88
CA SER A 226 11.40 0.53 7.95
C SER A 226 12.65 -0.19 7.50
N GLY A 227 13.54 0.51 6.80
CA GLY A 227 14.79 -0.06 6.35
C GLY A 227 15.75 0.98 5.81
N PRO A 228 16.91 0.55 5.30
CA PRO A 228 17.90 1.45 4.72
C PRO A 228 17.41 2.04 3.40
N ILE A 229 17.79 3.29 3.14
CA ILE A 229 17.51 3.96 1.87
C ILE A 229 18.30 3.31 0.70
N GLY A 230 17.71 3.32 -0.49
CA GLY A 230 18.33 2.81 -1.72
C GLY A 230 18.34 1.28 -1.86
N GLN A 231 17.83 0.54 -0.88
CA GLN A 231 17.75 -0.92 -0.93
C GLN A 231 16.32 -1.41 -1.10
N TRP A 232 16.17 -2.57 -1.74
CA TRP A 232 14.89 -3.26 -1.79
C TRP A 232 14.58 -3.88 -0.43
N ILE A 233 13.46 -3.48 0.15
CA ILE A 233 12.92 -3.99 1.40
C ILE A 233 11.75 -4.90 1.05
N GLU A 234 11.81 -6.14 1.49
CA GLU A 234 10.68 -7.07 1.36
C GLU A 234 9.60 -6.70 2.38
N ILE A 235 8.38 -6.55 1.88
CA ILE A 235 7.24 -6.05 2.66
C ILE A 235 6.31 -7.20 3.06
N GLY A 236 6.27 -8.23 2.22
CA GLY A 236 5.47 -9.42 2.43
C GLY A 236 5.31 -10.21 1.13
N GLY A 237 4.77 -11.42 1.26
CA GLY A 237 4.48 -12.28 0.14
C GLY A 237 3.48 -13.37 0.53
N VAL A 238 2.83 -13.94 -0.47
CA VAL A 238 1.92 -15.07 -0.34
C VAL A 238 2.45 -16.20 -1.21
N SER A 239 2.62 -17.38 -0.63
CA SER A 239 2.91 -18.61 -1.38
C SER A 239 1.73 -19.56 -1.24
N GLU A 240 1.18 -20.00 -2.37
CA GLU A 240 0.09 -20.96 -2.43
C GLU A 240 0.59 -22.21 -3.18
N SER A 241 0.44 -23.37 -2.56
CA SER A 241 0.75 -24.65 -3.18
C SER A 241 -0.52 -25.51 -3.23
N ASN A 242 -1.01 -25.80 -4.43
CA ASN A 242 -2.17 -26.64 -4.64
C ASN A 242 -1.75 -27.96 -5.28
N GLN A 243 -2.01 -29.06 -4.57
CA GLN A 243 -1.83 -30.41 -5.09
C GLN A 243 -3.19 -31.10 -5.10
N SER A 244 -3.73 -31.39 -6.29
CA SER A 244 -4.95 -32.15 -6.45
C SER A 244 -4.65 -33.48 -7.13
N THR A 245 -5.12 -34.57 -6.53
CA THR A 245 -5.03 -35.91 -7.11
C THR A 245 -6.44 -36.44 -7.26
N GLN A 246 -6.92 -36.58 -8.49
CA GLN A 246 -8.21 -37.18 -8.81
C GLN A 246 -7.97 -38.58 -9.34
N GLY A 247 -8.39 -39.60 -8.59
CA GLY A 247 -8.26 -41.01 -8.96
C GLY A 247 -9.63 -41.67 -9.16
N GLY A 248 -9.79 -42.40 -10.26
CA GLY A 248 -10.86 -43.36 -10.49
C GLY A 248 -10.27 -44.68 -11.03
N TYR A 249 -11.08 -45.73 -11.13
CA TYR A 249 -10.61 -47.09 -11.49
C TYR A 249 -9.86 -47.18 -12.84
N THR A 250 -10.02 -46.20 -13.74
CA THR A 250 -9.43 -46.20 -15.09
C THR A 250 -8.59 -44.97 -15.43
N ARG A 251 -8.58 -43.93 -14.57
CA ARG A 251 -7.91 -42.64 -14.85
C ARG A 251 -7.33 -42.03 -13.58
N GLN A 252 -6.09 -41.57 -13.66
CA GLN A 252 -5.44 -40.80 -12.61
C GLN A 252 -4.96 -39.46 -13.17
N TYR A 253 -5.39 -38.38 -12.52
CA TYR A 253 -4.94 -37.02 -12.79
C TYR A 253 -4.27 -36.44 -11.55
N SER A 254 -3.04 -35.95 -11.68
CA SER A 254 -2.37 -35.16 -10.66
C SER A 254 -2.09 -33.76 -11.21
N THR A 255 -2.57 -32.75 -10.50
CA THR A 255 -2.25 -31.35 -10.78
C THR A 255 -1.44 -30.81 -9.61
N GLN A 256 -0.30 -30.21 -9.91
CA GLN A 256 0.53 -29.49 -8.95
C GLN A 256 0.67 -28.06 -9.45
N GLY A 257 0.20 -27.10 -8.64
CA GLY A 257 0.31 -25.67 -8.88
C GLY A 257 1.03 -25.00 -7.73
N ARG A 258 1.97 -24.12 -8.03
CA ARG A 258 2.62 -23.22 -7.06
C ARG A 258 2.47 -21.79 -7.55
N SER A 259 1.97 -20.92 -6.68
CA SER A 259 1.80 -19.49 -6.94
C SER A 259 2.52 -18.72 -5.83
N ASP A 260 3.64 -18.09 -6.18
CA ASP A 260 4.40 -17.27 -5.25
C ASP A 260 4.25 -15.79 -5.68
N SER A 261 3.72 -14.96 -4.78
CA SER A 261 3.66 -13.50 -4.93
C SER A 261 4.52 -12.86 -3.86
N SER A 262 5.40 -11.93 -4.23
CA SER A 262 6.21 -11.16 -3.28
C SER A 262 6.15 -9.66 -3.62
N LEU A 263 6.12 -8.84 -2.57
CA LEU A 263 6.09 -7.39 -2.63
C LEU A 263 7.38 -6.83 -2.06
N ARG A 264 8.05 -5.96 -2.83
CA ARG A 264 9.27 -5.29 -2.43
C ARG A 264 9.15 -3.80 -2.70
N VAL A 265 9.61 -2.97 -1.77
CA VAL A 265 9.67 -1.51 -1.95
C VAL A 265 11.10 -1.04 -1.88
N LYS A 266 11.44 -0.06 -2.71
CA LYS A 266 12.70 0.67 -2.65
C LYS A 266 12.39 2.16 -2.63
N VAL A 267 13.05 2.88 -1.74
CA VAL A 267 12.97 4.34 -1.68
C VAL A 267 14.35 4.92 -1.97
N GLU A 268 14.43 5.83 -2.91
CA GLU A 268 15.66 6.54 -3.30
C GLU A 268 15.46 8.03 -3.10
N VAL A 269 16.52 8.74 -2.69
CA VAL A 269 16.54 10.22 -2.68
C VAL A 269 16.99 10.70 -4.05
N LEU A 270 16.30 11.71 -4.56
CA LEU A 270 16.55 12.33 -5.88
C LEU A 270 17.35 13.65 -5.81
N ASP A 271 17.75 14.09 -4.60
CA ASP A 271 18.55 15.30 -4.39
C ASP A 271 20.03 15.14 -4.80
#